data_AF-A0A850LTQ0-F1
#
_entry.id   AF-A0A850LTQ0-F1
#
_cell.length_a   1.000
_cell.length_b   1.000
_cell.length_c   1.000
_cell.angle_alpha   90.00
_cell.angle_beta   90.00
_cell.angle_gamma   90.00
#
_symmetry.space_group_name_H-M   'P 1'
#
loop_
_entity.id
_entity.type
_entity.pdbx_description
1 polymer ?
#
loop_
_entity_poly.entity_id
_entity_poly.type
_entity_poly.pdbx_seq_one_letter_code
_entity_poly.pdbx_strand_id
1 'polypeptide(L)'
;MPIEWDKIRRNPSKSHKILGTEVLDLKLKKESQEKNIAELTKNHDELKNILDNLESELKEKKENIASLENKNKDLNDSLANQKEKISELEKKVTDKTNEVEGLEKESSDKDNKISELENQIKDQTSEISTLKDKSSGSESEISDLKDKISQLDNNVSELEKLKSENESKIKNLEDQLAQVDTLKNEVSAKDEKINDLNTKIEAANTESEELNNKITELNNKIEELKVQIPKKPVYEKAEETLKGGPCPKCGFPIYEEYKIVEGEKQLIRKYCPNTICGWRSAERPKIKIMMRSEMPEEEKLELKIYQVKREGLEETDAINTKMVAIISDPGQNIIWIWKGKDSSRFEYADATNEATKIKREKLFQAHIERVDEGEEPENFPISIS
;
A
#
# COMPACT_ATOMS: atom_id res chain seq x y z
N MET A 1 166.36 4.39 -108.00
CA MET A 1 167.53 5.21 -107.60
C MET A 1 167.14 5.99 -106.35
N PRO A 2 168.02 6.13 -105.34
CA PRO A 2 167.83 7.11 -104.27
C PRO A 2 167.79 8.52 -104.87
N ILE A 3 166.78 9.31 -104.52
CA ILE A 3 166.68 10.70 -105.00
C ILE A 3 167.54 11.57 -104.07
N GLU A 4 168.56 12.23 -104.63
CA GLU A 4 169.36 13.23 -103.90
C GLU A 4 168.56 14.54 -103.73
N TRP A 5 167.54 14.50 -102.86
CA TRP A 5 166.70 15.64 -102.50
C TRP A 5 167.50 16.89 -102.14
N ASP A 6 168.70 16.70 -101.58
CA ASP A 6 169.59 17.75 -101.11
C ASP A 6 170.30 18.54 -102.23
N LYS A 7 170.46 17.98 -103.44
CA LYS A 7 170.88 18.74 -104.63
C LYS A 7 169.68 19.49 -105.23
N ILE A 8 168.54 18.82 -105.32
CA ILE A 8 167.29 19.39 -105.90
C ILE A 8 166.82 20.61 -105.08
N ARG A 9 166.95 20.57 -103.75
CA ARG A 9 166.68 21.70 -102.84
C ARG A 9 167.51 22.95 -103.13
N ARG A 10 168.75 22.80 -103.60
CA ARG A 10 169.70 23.91 -103.78
C ARG A 10 169.57 24.58 -105.14
N ASN A 11 169.11 23.88 -106.19
CA ASN A 11 168.94 24.48 -107.52
C ASN A 11 167.83 23.77 -108.36
N PRO A 12 166.54 24.06 -108.12
CA PRO A 12 165.42 23.36 -108.78
C PRO A 12 165.16 23.85 -110.22
N SER A 13 165.08 22.91 -111.17
CA SER A 13 164.74 23.18 -112.58
C SER A 13 163.25 23.50 -112.80
N LYS A 14 162.86 23.97 -114.00
CA LYS A 14 161.48 24.35 -114.33
C LYS A 14 160.44 23.26 -114.02
N SER A 15 160.71 21.99 -114.35
CA SER A 15 159.79 20.88 -114.09
C SER A 15 159.57 20.63 -112.59
N HIS A 16 160.61 20.73 -111.77
CA HIS A 16 160.50 20.65 -110.30
C HIS A 16 159.67 21.79 -109.72
N LYS A 17 159.65 22.97 -110.36
CA LYS A 17 158.79 24.09 -109.94
C LYS A 17 157.32 23.86 -110.27
N ILE A 18 157.01 23.31 -111.45
CA ILE A 18 155.64 22.98 -111.88
C ILE A 18 155.05 21.85 -111.02
N LEU A 19 155.79 20.76 -110.84
CA LEU A 19 155.40 19.67 -109.92
C LEU A 19 155.27 20.19 -108.47
N GLY A 20 156.11 21.16 -108.07
CA GLY A 20 156.01 21.84 -106.78
C GLY A 20 154.70 22.61 -106.61
N THR A 21 154.21 23.30 -107.65
CA THR A 21 152.90 23.98 -107.63
C THR A 21 151.73 23.01 -107.65
N GLU A 22 151.78 21.95 -108.48
CA GLU A 22 150.73 20.91 -108.51
C GLU A 22 150.60 20.19 -107.16
N VAL A 23 151.73 19.87 -106.51
CA VAL A 23 151.75 19.31 -105.15
C VAL A 23 151.25 20.31 -104.11
N LEU A 24 151.45 21.61 -104.30
CA LEU A 24 150.88 22.65 -103.43
C LEU A 24 149.35 22.71 -103.58
N ASP A 25 148.83 22.74 -104.80
CA ASP A 25 147.39 22.80 -105.07
C ASP A 25 146.67 21.53 -104.60
N LEU A 26 147.29 20.36 -104.80
CA LEU A 26 146.80 19.09 -104.23
C LEU A 26 146.85 19.09 -102.69
N LYS A 27 147.85 19.72 -102.08
CA LYS A 27 147.93 19.86 -100.61
C LYS A 27 146.87 20.83 -100.07
N LEU A 28 146.65 21.98 -100.73
CA LEU A 28 145.59 22.93 -100.39
C LEU A 28 144.19 22.32 -100.56
N LYS A 29 143.99 21.52 -101.62
CA LYS A 29 142.76 20.76 -101.84
C LYS A 29 142.57 19.65 -100.81
N LYS A 30 143.64 18.95 -100.41
CA LYS A 30 143.60 17.99 -99.30
C LYS A 30 143.24 18.67 -97.98
N GLU A 31 143.86 19.81 -97.67
CA GLU A 31 143.58 20.60 -96.45
C GLU A 31 142.15 21.16 -96.42
N SER A 32 141.56 21.53 -97.56
CA SER A 32 140.15 21.93 -97.63
C SER A 32 139.20 20.73 -97.52
N GLN A 33 139.52 19.59 -98.13
CA GLN A 33 138.75 18.36 -97.95
C GLN A 33 138.83 17.82 -96.51
N GLU A 34 139.98 17.91 -95.84
CA GLU A 34 140.14 17.53 -94.43
C GLU A 34 139.32 18.44 -93.49
N LYS A 35 139.24 19.75 -93.77
CA LYS A 35 138.33 20.66 -93.07
C LYS A 35 136.86 20.29 -93.28
N ASN A 36 136.44 20.06 -94.53
CA ASN A 36 135.07 19.67 -94.85
C ASN A 36 134.70 18.33 -94.20
N ILE A 37 135.62 17.36 -94.14
CA ILE A 37 135.42 16.07 -93.46
C ILE A 37 135.27 16.30 -91.95
N ALA A 38 136.11 17.12 -91.31
CA ALA A 38 136.00 17.42 -89.88
C ALA A 38 134.66 18.12 -89.53
N GLU A 39 134.20 19.04 -90.39
CA GLU A 39 132.90 19.70 -90.25
C GLU A 39 131.73 18.73 -90.44
N LEU A 40 131.79 17.86 -91.45
CA LEU A 40 130.79 16.81 -91.68
C LEU A 40 130.74 15.78 -90.54
N THR A 41 131.88 15.40 -89.96
CA THR A 41 131.94 14.53 -88.78
C THR A 41 131.30 15.20 -87.57
N LYS A 42 131.65 16.47 -87.27
CA LYS A 42 131.02 17.23 -86.20
C LYS A 42 129.49 17.32 -86.38
N ASN A 43 129.04 17.61 -87.59
CA ASN A 43 127.61 17.70 -87.90
C ASN A 43 126.92 16.31 -87.80
N HIS A 44 127.62 15.22 -88.12
CA HIS A 44 127.12 13.85 -87.92
C HIS A 44 126.99 13.52 -86.42
N ASP A 45 127.98 13.85 -85.60
CA ASP A 45 127.93 13.63 -84.15
C ASP A 45 126.82 14.48 -83.50
N GLU A 46 126.63 15.73 -83.92
CA GLU A 46 125.52 16.58 -83.48
C GLU A 46 124.15 16.01 -83.87
N LEU A 47 123.97 15.60 -85.14
CA LEU A 47 122.74 14.95 -85.60
C LEU A 47 122.47 13.62 -84.90
N LYS A 48 123.52 12.85 -84.57
CA LYS A 48 123.40 11.59 -83.84
C LYS A 48 122.96 11.83 -82.38
N ASN A 49 123.57 12.78 -81.68
CA ASN A 49 123.14 13.13 -80.32
C ASN A 49 121.68 13.61 -80.28
N ILE A 50 121.22 14.32 -81.32
CA ILE A 50 119.82 14.71 -81.49
C ILE A 50 118.92 13.48 -81.72
N LEU A 51 119.35 12.53 -82.56
CA LEU A 51 118.62 11.27 -82.80
C LEU A 51 118.50 10.44 -81.52
N ASP A 52 119.60 10.20 -80.81
CA ASP A 52 119.65 9.42 -79.57
C ASP A 52 118.73 10.04 -78.49
N ASN A 53 118.66 11.38 -78.41
CA ASN A 53 117.72 12.09 -77.53
C ASN A 53 116.26 11.94 -77.98
N LEU A 54 115.97 12.10 -79.28
CA LEU A 54 114.60 11.95 -79.82
C LEU A 54 114.09 10.51 -79.68
N GLU A 55 114.94 9.50 -79.79
CA GLU A 55 114.56 8.10 -79.52
C GLU A 55 114.22 7.89 -78.03
N SER A 56 114.97 8.52 -77.12
CA SER A 56 114.69 8.50 -75.67
C SER A 56 113.35 9.17 -75.34
N GLU A 57 113.10 10.39 -75.85
CA GLU A 57 111.82 11.08 -75.69
C GLU A 57 110.66 10.29 -76.29
N LEU A 58 110.82 9.72 -77.48
CA LEU A 58 109.80 8.92 -78.16
C LEU A 58 109.48 7.63 -77.38
N LYS A 59 110.47 7.02 -76.72
CA LYS A 59 110.24 5.90 -75.79
C LYS A 59 109.45 6.36 -74.56
N GLU A 60 109.84 7.46 -73.92
CA GLU A 60 109.14 8.01 -72.75
C GLU A 60 107.68 8.37 -73.09
N LYS A 61 107.41 8.94 -74.27
CA LYS A 61 106.02 9.23 -74.69
C LYS A 61 105.21 7.96 -74.98
N LYS A 62 105.81 6.88 -75.51
CA LYS A 62 105.13 5.58 -75.65
C LYS A 62 104.75 4.98 -74.30
N GLU A 63 105.65 5.01 -73.32
CA GLU A 63 105.39 4.49 -71.97
C GLU A 63 104.30 5.31 -71.25
N ASN A 64 104.30 6.64 -71.42
CA ASN A 64 103.22 7.50 -70.93
C ASN A 64 101.86 7.24 -71.62
N ILE A 65 101.84 7.04 -72.94
CA ILE A 65 100.61 6.70 -73.69
C ILE A 65 100.03 5.39 -73.15
N ALA A 66 100.83 4.34 -73.02
CA ALA A 66 100.39 3.06 -72.46
C ALA A 66 99.86 3.20 -71.01
N SER A 67 100.45 4.08 -70.19
CA SER A 67 99.93 4.38 -68.84
C SER A 67 98.56 5.07 -68.88
N LEU A 68 98.34 5.99 -69.83
CA LEU A 68 97.07 6.70 -70.00
C LEU A 68 95.98 5.81 -70.62
N GLU A 69 96.33 4.92 -71.55
CA GLU A 69 95.42 3.93 -72.13
C GLU A 69 94.87 2.97 -71.06
N ASN A 70 95.73 2.44 -70.19
CA ASN A 70 95.30 1.61 -69.06
C ASN A 70 94.40 2.39 -68.09
N LYS A 71 94.78 3.62 -67.69
CA LYS A 71 93.94 4.47 -66.82
C LYS A 71 92.58 4.78 -67.45
N ASN A 72 92.52 5.06 -68.74
CA ASN A 72 91.27 5.27 -69.46
C ASN A 72 90.41 4.01 -69.48
N LYS A 73 91.02 2.82 -69.60
CA LYS A 73 90.29 1.55 -69.49
C LYS A 73 89.71 1.37 -68.08
N ASP A 74 90.53 1.51 -67.03
CA ASP A 74 90.10 1.36 -65.63
C ASP A 74 88.96 2.34 -65.27
N LEU A 75 89.03 3.57 -65.79
CA LEU A 75 87.97 4.58 -65.64
C LEU A 75 86.69 4.21 -66.40
N ASN A 76 86.79 3.67 -67.61
CA ASN A 76 85.62 3.20 -68.38
C ASN A 76 84.95 1.99 -67.72
N ASP A 77 85.74 1.02 -67.25
CA ASP A 77 85.25 -0.16 -66.53
C ASP A 77 84.56 0.26 -65.21
N SER A 78 85.14 1.21 -64.47
CA SER A 78 84.51 1.80 -63.27
C SER A 78 83.20 2.55 -63.59
N LEU A 79 83.18 3.33 -64.68
CA LEU A 79 82.01 4.08 -65.14
C LEU A 79 80.86 3.17 -65.61
N ALA A 80 81.18 2.01 -66.20
CA ALA A 80 80.19 0.99 -66.53
C ALA A 80 79.53 0.41 -65.25
N ASN A 81 80.35 -0.05 -64.30
CA ASN A 81 79.87 -0.56 -63.00
C ASN A 81 79.02 0.46 -62.23
N GLN A 82 79.38 1.75 -62.30
CA GLN A 82 78.57 2.82 -61.69
C GLN A 82 77.21 3.02 -62.37
N LYS A 83 77.13 2.93 -63.71
CA LYS A 83 75.85 3.01 -64.44
C LYS A 83 74.91 1.85 -64.10
N GLU A 84 75.43 0.63 -64.03
CA GLU A 84 74.64 -0.54 -63.64
C GLU A 84 74.09 -0.38 -62.22
N LYS A 85 74.92 0.05 -61.27
CA LYS A 85 74.51 0.33 -59.90
C LYS A 85 73.50 1.48 -59.78
N ILE A 86 73.58 2.51 -60.62
CA ILE A 86 72.57 3.56 -60.70
C ILE A 86 71.24 2.97 -61.16
N SER A 87 71.22 2.18 -62.24
CA SER A 87 69.98 1.57 -62.76
C SER A 87 69.33 0.60 -61.77
N GLU A 88 70.13 -0.16 -61.01
CA GLU A 88 69.61 -0.95 -59.88
C GLU A 88 68.95 -0.10 -58.79
N LEU A 89 69.54 1.05 -58.46
CA LEU A 89 69.03 1.95 -57.43
C LEU A 89 67.77 2.70 -57.90
N GLU A 90 67.74 3.15 -59.15
CA GLU A 90 66.55 3.73 -59.79
C GLU A 90 65.38 2.74 -59.73
N LYS A 91 65.59 1.47 -60.10
CA LYS A 91 64.56 0.44 -59.97
C LYS A 91 64.11 0.25 -58.52
N LYS A 92 65.06 0.12 -57.57
CA LYS A 92 64.74 -0.05 -56.14
C LYS A 92 63.96 1.15 -55.57
N VAL A 93 64.19 2.37 -56.07
CA VAL A 93 63.39 3.55 -55.74
C VAL A 93 61.98 3.42 -56.31
N THR A 94 61.81 3.09 -57.60
CA THR A 94 60.49 2.88 -58.21
C THR A 94 59.69 1.78 -57.50
N ASP A 95 60.32 0.63 -57.22
CA ASP A 95 59.70 -0.49 -56.50
C ASP A 95 59.21 -0.04 -55.10
N LYS A 96 59.97 0.82 -54.40
CA LYS A 96 59.58 1.38 -53.08
C LYS A 96 58.58 2.54 -53.14
N THR A 97 58.58 3.36 -54.18
CA THR A 97 57.52 4.36 -54.40
C THR A 97 56.17 3.67 -54.58
N ASN A 98 56.10 2.63 -55.41
CA ASN A 98 54.89 1.83 -55.62
C ASN A 98 54.41 1.15 -54.31
N GLU A 99 55.33 0.70 -53.46
CA GLU A 99 55.01 0.11 -52.16
C GLU A 99 54.41 1.15 -51.19
N VAL A 100 54.94 2.38 -51.17
CA VAL A 100 54.41 3.49 -50.36
C VAL A 100 53.02 3.91 -50.86
N GLU A 101 52.83 4.12 -52.17
CA GLU A 101 51.51 4.46 -52.74
C GLU A 101 50.44 3.40 -52.42
N GLY A 102 50.82 2.12 -52.42
CA GLY A 102 49.95 1.02 -52.01
C GLY A 102 49.56 1.08 -50.53
N LEU A 103 50.52 1.35 -49.64
CA LEU A 103 50.29 1.46 -48.20
C LEU A 103 49.50 2.72 -47.81
N GLU A 104 49.73 3.85 -48.48
CA GLU A 104 48.94 5.08 -48.29
C GLU A 104 47.47 4.86 -48.65
N LYS A 105 47.21 4.14 -49.76
CA LYS A 105 45.86 3.74 -50.12
C LYS A 105 45.24 2.79 -49.09
N GLU A 106 45.97 1.76 -48.66
CA GLU A 106 45.47 0.80 -47.66
C GLU A 106 45.17 1.50 -46.30
N SER A 107 45.93 2.54 -45.94
CA SER A 107 45.62 3.40 -44.79
C SER A 107 44.31 4.15 -45.00
N SER A 108 44.16 4.84 -46.13
CA SER A 108 42.94 5.61 -46.43
C SER A 108 41.68 4.72 -46.46
N ASP A 109 41.76 3.52 -47.04
CA ASP A 109 40.66 2.55 -47.03
C ASP A 109 40.31 2.09 -45.60
N LYS A 110 41.30 1.97 -44.70
CA LYS A 110 41.08 1.69 -43.26
C LYS A 110 40.49 2.88 -42.49
N ASP A 111 40.98 4.10 -42.73
CA ASP A 111 40.49 5.31 -42.06
C ASP A 111 39.02 5.60 -42.42
N ASN A 112 38.65 5.36 -43.69
CA ASN A 112 37.26 5.34 -44.14
C ASN A 112 36.43 4.27 -43.40
N LYS A 113 36.97 3.04 -43.26
CA LYS A 113 36.26 1.95 -42.58
C LYS A 113 36.10 2.18 -41.07
N ILE A 114 37.07 2.81 -40.41
CA ILE A 114 36.97 3.26 -39.02
C ILE A 114 35.85 4.30 -38.90
N SER A 115 35.81 5.29 -39.79
CA SER A 115 34.79 6.34 -39.82
C SER A 115 33.37 5.78 -40.00
N GLU A 116 33.18 4.74 -40.83
CA GLU A 116 31.90 4.02 -40.94
C GLU A 116 31.50 3.33 -39.61
N LEU A 117 32.45 2.61 -39.00
CA LEU A 117 32.20 1.85 -37.76
C LEU A 117 31.89 2.78 -36.58
N GLU A 118 32.59 3.92 -36.46
CA GLU A 118 32.27 4.92 -35.43
C GLU A 118 30.84 5.46 -35.56
N ASN A 119 30.35 5.66 -36.78
CA ASN A 119 28.99 6.15 -37.00
C ASN A 119 27.95 5.07 -36.68
N GLN A 120 28.19 3.81 -37.07
CA GLN A 120 27.36 2.68 -36.65
C GLN A 120 27.28 2.54 -35.12
N ILE A 121 28.39 2.77 -34.41
CA ILE A 121 28.42 2.77 -32.93
C ILE A 121 27.58 3.93 -32.34
N LYS A 122 27.63 5.13 -32.93
CA LYS A 122 26.81 6.29 -32.50
C LYS A 122 25.31 6.02 -32.69
N ASP A 123 24.94 5.45 -33.84
CA ASP A 123 23.55 5.10 -34.16
C ASP A 123 23.02 4.01 -33.21
N GLN A 124 23.77 2.92 -33.02
CA GLN A 124 23.40 1.85 -32.08
C GLN A 124 23.32 2.33 -30.63
N THR A 125 24.22 3.23 -30.19
CA THR A 125 24.15 3.84 -28.85
C THR A 125 22.86 4.65 -28.66
N SER A 126 22.43 5.36 -29.71
CA SER A 126 21.19 6.16 -29.69
C SER A 126 19.95 5.28 -29.69
N GLU A 127 19.96 4.17 -30.43
CA GLU A 127 18.90 3.14 -30.39
C GLU A 127 18.80 2.49 -29.00
N ILE A 128 19.94 2.10 -28.40
CA ILE A 128 19.99 1.52 -27.05
C ILE A 128 19.42 2.49 -26.00
N SER A 129 19.72 3.79 -26.06
CA SER A 129 19.10 4.78 -25.17
C SER A 129 17.58 4.81 -25.38
N THR A 130 17.13 4.91 -26.63
CA THR A 130 15.71 4.97 -26.99
C THR A 130 14.94 3.71 -26.53
N LEU A 131 15.56 2.54 -26.58
CA LEU A 131 14.97 1.29 -26.08
C LEU A 131 14.93 1.24 -24.55
N LYS A 132 15.96 1.76 -23.88
CA LYS A 132 16.01 1.86 -22.41
C LYS A 132 14.92 2.79 -21.87
N ASP A 133 14.74 3.95 -22.49
CA ASP A 133 13.73 4.93 -22.09
C ASP A 133 12.31 4.38 -22.27
N LYS A 134 12.07 3.60 -23.34
CA LYS A 134 10.83 2.82 -23.53
C LYS A 134 10.63 1.75 -22.46
N SER A 135 11.67 1.01 -22.08
CA SER A 135 11.59 -0.02 -21.01
C SER A 135 11.15 0.60 -19.70
N SER A 136 11.77 1.71 -19.28
CA SER A 136 11.39 2.42 -18.05
C SER A 136 9.97 2.98 -18.10
N GLY A 137 9.51 3.42 -19.28
CA GLY A 137 8.11 3.83 -19.48
C GLY A 137 7.14 2.68 -19.23
N SER A 138 7.35 1.53 -19.88
CA SER A 138 6.51 0.35 -19.69
C SER A 138 6.61 -0.26 -18.28
N GLU A 139 7.76 -0.17 -17.61
CA GLU A 139 7.91 -0.54 -16.19
C GLU A 139 7.04 0.34 -15.29
N SER A 140 6.95 1.65 -15.56
CA SER A 140 6.05 2.56 -14.85
C SER A 140 4.57 2.23 -15.13
N GLU A 141 4.19 2.00 -16.38
CA GLU A 141 2.82 1.61 -16.75
C GLU A 141 2.40 0.29 -16.08
N ILE A 142 3.32 -0.67 -15.96
CA ILE A 142 3.09 -1.94 -15.25
C ILE A 142 2.90 -1.72 -13.73
N SER A 143 3.57 -0.72 -13.14
CA SER A 143 3.33 -0.35 -11.73
C SER A 143 1.94 0.27 -11.54
N ASP A 144 1.61 1.28 -12.35
CA ASP A 144 0.31 1.95 -12.33
C ASP A 144 -0.86 0.98 -12.51
N LEU A 145 -0.69 -0.07 -13.34
CA LEU A 145 -1.69 -1.10 -13.57
C LEU A 145 -1.84 -2.05 -12.38
N LYS A 146 -0.75 -2.41 -11.68
CA LYS A 146 -0.81 -3.21 -10.44
C LYS A 146 -1.51 -2.47 -9.31
N ASP A 147 -1.25 -1.18 -9.17
CA ASP A 147 -1.91 -0.36 -8.15
C ASP A 147 -3.41 -0.22 -8.44
N LYS A 148 -3.80 -0.04 -9.71
CA LYS A 148 -5.21 -0.04 -10.15
C LYS A 148 -5.90 -1.40 -9.90
N ILE A 149 -5.24 -2.52 -10.17
CA ILE A 149 -5.76 -3.86 -9.86
C ILE A 149 -5.98 -4.00 -8.34
N SER A 150 -4.99 -3.62 -7.54
CA SER A 150 -5.07 -3.68 -6.07
C SER A 150 -6.20 -2.80 -5.51
N GLN A 151 -6.49 -1.65 -6.13
CA GLN A 151 -7.64 -0.81 -5.78
C GLN A 151 -8.97 -1.47 -6.17
N LEU A 152 -9.05 -2.13 -7.33
CA LEU A 152 -10.25 -2.85 -7.76
C LEU A 152 -10.54 -4.07 -6.88
N ASP A 153 -9.52 -4.84 -6.49
CA ASP A 153 -9.68 -6.00 -5.59
C ASP A 153 -10.20 -5.59 -4.20
N ASN A 154 -9.74 -4.46 -3.67
CA ASN A 154 -10.28 -3.87 -2.44
C ASN A 154 -11.75 -3.45 -2.60
N ASN A 155 -12.09 -2.77 -3.71
CA ASN A 155 -13.47 -2.35 -3.99
C ASN A 155 -14.42 -3.56 -4.15
N VAL A 156 -13.95 -4.64 -4.79
CA VAL A 156 -14.72 -5.91 -4.88
C VAL A 156 -14.94 -6.50 -3.48
N SER A 157 -13.90 -6.54 -2.64
CA SER A 157 -14.01 -7.05 -1.27
C SER A 157 -15.01 -6.25 -0.41
N GLU A 158 -15.05 -4.92 -0.58
CA GLU A 158 -16.04 -4.06 0.09
C GLU A 158 -17.47 -4.31 -0.43
N LEU A 159 -17.65 -4.48 -1.73
CA LEU A 159 -18.95 -4.81 -2.33
C LEU A 159 -19.46 -6.19 -1.90
N GLU A 160 -18.58 -7.20 -1.76
CA GLU A 160 -18.95 -8.53 -1.22
C GLU A 160 -19.37 -8.47 0.25
N LYS A 161 -18.71 -7.63 1.07
CA LYS A 161 -19.13 -7.35 2.45
C LYS A 161 -20.49 -6.67 2.50
N LEU A 162 -20.71 -5.61 1.72
CA LEU A 162 -21.99 -4.90 1.63
C LEU A 162 -23.13 -5.81 1.13
N LYS A 163 -22.85 -6.70 0.17
CA LYS A 163 -23.78 -7.74 -0.27
C LYS A 163 -24.18 -8.67 0.87
N SER A 164 -23.20 -9.19 1.63
CA SER A 164 -23.42 -10.09 2.76
C SER A 164 -24.22 -9.44 3.91
N GLU A 165 -23.96 -8.16 4.19
CA GLU A 165 -24.75 -7.37 5.13
C GLU A 165 -26.20 -7.17 4.65
N ASN A 166 -26.41 -6.93 3.36
CA ASN A 166 -27.74 -6.73 2.81
C ASN A 166 -28.54 -8.05 2.72
N GLU A 167 -27.90 -9.17 2.42
CA GLU A 167 -28.51 -10.52 2.51
C GLU A 167 -28.94 -10.82 3.96
N SER A 168 -28.13 -10.42 4.95
CA SER A 168 -28.48 -10.54 6.37
C SER A 168 -29.66 -9.65 6.78
N LYS A 169 -29.74 -8.41 6.26
CA LYS A 169 -30.88 -7.49 6.48
C LYS A 169 -32.16 -8.00 5.83
N ILE A 170 -32.08 -8.55 4.61
CA ILE A 170 -33.22 -9.16 3.90
C ILE A 170 -33.80 -10.29 4.76
N LYS A 171 -32.96 -11.22 5.22
CA LYS A 171 -33.43 -12.32 6.08
C LYS A 171 -34.12 -11.83 7.36
N ASN A 172 -33.59 -10.81 8.03
CA ASN A 172 -34.22 -10.22 9.22
C ASN A 172 -35.61 -9.63 8.88
N LEU A 173 -35.77 -8.99 7.72
CA LEU A 173 -37.07 -8.50 7.25
C LEU A 173 -38.03 -9.65 6.90
N GLU A 174 -37.55 -10.77 6.36
CA GLU A 174 -38.34 -11.98 6.12
C GLU A 174 -38.82 -12.62 7.44
N ASP A 175 -37.92 -12.75 8.43
CA ASP A 175 -38.24 -13.23 9.78
C ASP A 175 -39.25 -12.30 10.49
N GLN A 176 -39.14 -10.98 10.31
CA GLN A 176 -40.11 -10.01 10.83
C GLN A 176 -41.47 -10.08 10.13
N LEU A 177 -41.51 -10.27 8.80
CA LEU A 177 -42.76 -10.46 8.05
C LEU A 177 -43.50 -11.72 8.52
N ALA A 178 -42.77 -12.82 8.78
CA ALA A 178 -43.35 -14.03 9.35
C ALA A 178 -43.97 -13.79 10.75
N GLN A 179 -43.33 -12.96 11.60
CA GLN A 179 -43.90 -12.56 12.89
C GLN A 179 -45.15 -11.68 12.75
N VAL A 180 -45.20 -10.80 11.74
CA VAL A 180 -46.41 -9.99 11.46
C VAL A 180 -47.59 -10.89 11.06
N ASP A 181 -47.36 -11.90 10.22
CA ASP A 181 -48.43 -12.85 9.85
C ASP A 181 -48.86 -13.77 11.02
N THR A 182 -47.97 -14.18 11.93
CA THR A 182 -48.41 -14.91 13.15
C THR A 182 -49.24 -14.03 14.08
N LEU A 183 -48.80 -12.79 14.35
CA LEU A 183 -49.55 -11.83 15.17
C LEU A 183 -50.93 -11.51 14.57
N LYS A 184 -51.02 -11.39 13.24
CA LYS A 184 -52.29 -11.17 12.52
C LYS A 184 -53.25 -12.35 12.66
N ASN A 185 -52.74 -13.59 12.63
CA ASN A 185 -53.54 -14.78 12.92
C ASN A 185 -53.99 -14.83 14.39
N GLU A 186 -53.14 -14.43 15.35
CA GLU A 186 -53.54 -14.28 16.75
C GLU A 186 -54.65 -13.24 16.95
N VAL A 187 -54.57 -12.10 16.26
CA VAL A 187 -55.62 -11.06 16.30
C VAL A 187 -56.94 -11.63 15.77
N SER A 188 -56.93 -12.29 14.61
CA SER A 188 -58.13 -12.94 14.06
C SER A 188 -58.77 -13.95 15.04
N ALA A 189 -57.95 -14.77 15.71
CA ALA A 189 -58.44 -15.72 16.71
C ALA A 189 -58.96 -15.05 18.00
N LYS A 190 -58.43 -13.88 18.36
CA LYS A 190 -58.94 -13.05 19.47
C LYS A 190 -60.26 -12.38 19.08
N ASP A 191 -60.40 -11.90 17.84
CA ASP A 191 -61.65 -11.32 17.32
C ASP A 191 -62.78 -12.35 17.22
N GLU A 192 -62.50 -13.57 16.75
CA GLU A 192 -63.45 -14.70 16.80
C GLU A 192 -63.93 -14.98 18.24
N LYS A 193 -63.01 -14.96 19.21
CA LYS A 193 -63.32 -15.16 20.63
C LYS A 193 -64.10 -14.00 21.24
N ILE A 194 -63.85 -12.76 20.81
CA ILE A 194 -64.63 -11.58 21.21
C ILE A 194 -66.07 -11.73 20.69
N ASN A 195 -66.26 -12.17 19.45
CA ASN A 195 -67.58 -12.41 18.87
C ASN A 195 -68.34 -13.55 19.60
N ASP A 196 -67.69 -14.66 19.92
CA ASP A 196 -68.24 -15.73 20.76
C ASP A 196 -68.67 -15.21 22.14
N LEU A 197 -67.85 -14.40 22.81
CA LEU A 197 -68.18 -13.81 24.10
C LEU A 197 -69.35 -12.80 24.00
N ASN A 198 -69.41 -11.99 22.93
CA ASN A 198 -70.50 -11.06 22.69
C ASN A 198 -71.84 -11.80 22.52
N THR A 199 -71.91 -12.86 21.70
CA THR A 199 -73.15 -13.66 21.55
C THR A 199 -73.60 -14.32 22.86
N LYS A 200 -72.65 -14.69 23.74
CA LYS A 200 -72.96 -15.21 25.09
C LYS A 200 -73.48 -14.12 26.04
N ILE A 201 -72.98 -12.90 25.93
CA ILE A 201 -73.50 -11.73 26.66
C ILE A 201 -74.91 -11.38 26.18
N GLU A 202 -75.16 -11.40 24.87
CA GLU A 202 -76.51 -11.21 24.30
C GLU A 202 -77.49 -12.28 24.80
N ALA A 203 -77.11 -13.57 24.76
CA ALA A 203 -77.92 -14.66 25.30
C ALA A 203 -78.21 -14.47 26.80
N ALA A 204 -77.19 -14.17 27.61
CA ALA A 204 -77.37 -13.94 29.05
C ALA A 204 -78.23 -12.70 29.36
N ASN A 205 -78.18 -11.66 28.52
CA ASN A 205 -79.08 -10.51 28.60
C ASN A 205 -80.53 -10.92 28.31
N THR A 206 -80.79 -11.73 27.28
CA THR A 206 -82.16 -12.23 27.01
C THR A 206 -82.70 -13.14 28.13
N GLU A 207 -81.85 -13.98 28.74
CA GLU A 207 -82.25 -14.76 29.93
C GLU A 207 -82.54 -13.84 31.13
N SER A 208 -81.75 -12.79 31.33
CA SER A 208 -81.99 -11.77 32.36
C SER A 208 -83.31 -11.02 32.13
N GLU A 209 -83.64 -10.66 30.89
CA GLU A 209 -84.93 -10.06 30.54
C GLU A 209 -86.10 -11.03 30.79
N GLU A 210 -85.97 -12.30 30.40
CA GLU A 210 -86.94 -13.35 30.73
C GLU A 210 -87.15 -13.51 32.25
N LEU A 211 -86.07 -13.51 33.03
CA LEU A 211 -86.12 -13.64 34.48
C LEU A 211 -86.74 -12.39 35.13
N ASN A 212 -86.44 -11.19 34.63
CA ASN A 212 -87.09 -9.96 35.07
C ASN A 212 -88.60 -9.96 34.74
N ASN A 213 -89.00 -10.46 33.57
CA ASN A 213 -90.41 -10.63 33.21
C ASN A 213 -91.11 -11.68 34.11
N LYS A 214 -90.44 -12.79 34.44
CA LYS A 214 -90.95 -13.77 35.44
C LYS A 214 -91.07 -13.14 36.83
N ILE A 215 -90.16 -12.25 37.21
CA ILE A 215 -90.22 -11.49 38.48
C ILE A 215 -91.37 -10.48 38.49
N THR A 216 -91.65 -9.75 37.41
CA THR A 216 -92.80 -8.84 37.35
C THR A 216 -94.12 -9.60 37.36
N GLU A 217 -94.23 -10.73 36.66
CA GLU A 217 -95.36 -11.66 36.78
C GLU A 217 -95.58 -12.15 38.21
N LEU A 218 -94.52 -12.60 38.89
CA LEU A 218 -94.60 -13.11 40.26
C LEU A 218 -94.97 -11.99 41.26
N ASN A 219 -94.45 -10.77 41.07
CA ASN A 219 -94.85 -9.61 41.85
C ASN A 219 -96.32 -9.25 41.64
N ASN A 220 -96.82 -9.28 40.40
CA ASN A 220 -98.25 -9.07 40.11
C ASN A 220 -99.12 -10.13 40.80
N LYS A 221 -98.74 -11.42 40.70
CA LYS A 221 -99.40 -12.54 41.40
C LYS A 221 -99.34 -12.38 42.93
N ILE A 222 -98.27 -11.81 43.47
CA ILE A 222 -98.14 -11.48 44.90
C ILE A 222 -99.09 -10.34 45.30
N GLU A 223 -99.28 -9.31 44.48
CA GLU A 223 -100.29 -8.27 44.75
C GLU A 223 -101.73 -8.81 44.63
N GLU A 224 -102.02 -9.65 43.63
CA GLU A 224 -103.31 -10.35 43.53
C GLU A 224 -103.60 -11.21 44.77
N LEU A 225 -102.61 -11.98 45.25
CA LEU A 225 -102.75 -12.80 46.46
C LEU A 225 -102.85 -11.95 47.73
N LYS A 226 -102.15 -10.79 47.82
CA LYS A 226 -102.34 -9.83 48.91
C LYS A 226 -103.76 -9.28 48.97
N VAL A 227 -104.40 -9.05 47.82
CA VAL A 227 -105.81 -8.63 47.73
C VAL A 227 -106.76 -9.77 48.11
N GLN A 228 -106.41 -11.03 47.80
CA GLN A 228 -107.23 -12.21 48.14
C GLN A 228 -107.11 -12.66 49.61
N ILE A 229 -106.13 -12.20 50.39
CA ILE A 229 -106.01 -12.52 51.82
C ILE A 229 -106.98 -11.64 52.64
N PRO A 230 -108.03 -12.21 53.28
CA PRO A 230 -108.86 -11.45 54.21
C PRO A 230 -108.04 -11.07 55.45
N LYS A 231 -108.05 -9.78 55.80
CA LYS A 231 -107.28 -9.23 56.93
C LYS A 231 -107.66 -9.92 58.26
N LYS A 232 -106.76 -10.76 58.78
CA LYS A 232 -106.88 -11.40 60.10
C LYS A 232 -106.20 -10.52 61.16
N PRO A 233 -106.81 -10.25 62.33
CA PRO A 233 -106.37 -9.15 63.19
C PRO A 233 -105.15 -9.44 64.07
N VAL A 234 -104.28 -8.43 64.17
CA VAL A 234 -103.58 -7.88 65.37
C VAL A 234 -102.76 -8.83 66.26
N TYR A 235 -101.50 -8.43 66.51
CA TYR A 235 -100.90 -8.50 67.85
C TYR A 235 -99.87 -7.38 68.05
N GLU A 236 -100.10 -6.50 69.03
CA GLU A 236 -99.14 -5.49 69.50
C GLU A 236 -98.29 -6.05 70.66
N LYS A 237 -97.20 -5.36 71.03
CA LYS A 237 -96.27 -5.79 72.09
C LYS A 237 -96.66 -5.21 73.46
N ALA A 238 -96.39 -5.98 74.50
CA ALA A 238 -96.74 -5.64 75.89
C ALA A 238 -95.72 -4.70 76.57
N GLU A 239 -96.19 -4.01 77.60
CA GLU A 239 -95.38 -3.20 78.52
C GLU A 239 -94.89 -4.04 79.72
N GLU A 240 -93.65 -3.82 80.14
CA GLU A 240 -93.01 -4.53 81.27
C GLU A 240 -93.25 -3.80 82.61
N THR A 241 -93.57 -4.52 83.70
CA THR A 241 -93.71 -3.89 85.04
C THR A 241 -93.12 -4.73 86.18
N LEU A 242 -92.53 -4.02 87.16
CA LEU A 242 -91.96 -4.55 88.40
C LEU A 242 -93.07 -4.96 89.38
N LYS A 243 -93.35 -6.27 89.51
CA LYS A 243 -94.31 -6.80 90.52
C LYS A 243 -93.91 -8.12 91.20
N GLY A 244 -92.85 -8.79 90.76
CA GLY A 244 -92.36 -10.00 91.41
C GLY A 244 -91.50 -9.71 92.65
N GLY A 245 -91.70 -10.50 93.71
CA GLY A 245 -90.90 -10.43 94.93
C GLY A 245 -89.40 -10.74 94.73
N PRO A 246 -88.58 -10.66 95.79
CA PRO A 246 -87.14 -10.86 95.71
C PRO A 246 -86.78 -12.26 95.16
N CYS A 247 -85.87 -12.29 94.20
CA CYS A 247 -85.44 -13.51 93.52
C CYS A 247 -84.84 -14.51 94.54
N PRO A 248 -85.35 -15.76 94.60
CA PRO A 248 -84.94 -16.73 95.63
C PRO A 248 -83.48 -17.17 95.54
N LYS A 249 -82.74 -16.76 94.50
CA LYS A 249 -81.32 -17.04 94.30
C LYS A 249 -80.39 -15.82 94.56
N CYS A 250 -80.91 -14.59 94.57
CA CYS A 250 -80.06 -13.38 94.67
C CYS A 250 -80.74 -12.10 95.20
N GLY A 251 -81.95 -12.16 95.75
CA GLY A 251 -82.66 -11.02 96.36
C GLY A 251 -83.20 -9.94 95.41
N PHE A 252 -82.69 -9.84 94.18
CA PHE A 252 -83.13 -8.84 93.19
C PHE A 252 -84.62 -8.99 92.82
N PRO A 253 -85.39 -7.89 92.62
CA PRO A 253 -86.78 -7.96 92.19
C PRO A 253 -86.97 -8.76 90.89
N ILE A 254 -88.01 -9.58 90.85
CA ILE A 254 -88.38 -10.35 89.65
C ILE A 254 -89.28 -9.51 88.74
N TYR A 255 -88.96 -9.53 87.45
CA TYR A 255 -89.77 -8.92 86.40
C TYR A 255 -90.73 -9.96 85.83
N GLU A 256 -91.97 -9.53 85.57
CA GLU A 256 -93.06 -10.38 85.09
C GLU A 256 -93.61 -9.83 83.78
N GLU A 257 -93.38 -10.56 82.69
CA GLU A 257 -93.95 -10.26 81.38
C GLU A 257 -95.31 -10.95 81.26
N TYR A 258 -96.36 -10.18 80.92
CA TYR A 258 -97.72 -10.68 80.75
C TYR A 258 -98.18 -10.56 79.29
N LYS A 259 -98.99 -11.50 78.83
CA LYS A 259 -99.78 -11.40 77.59
C LYS A 259 -101.23 -11.15 77.97
N ILE A 260 -101.92 -10.28 77.23
CA ILE A 260 -103.38 -10.20 77.30
C ILE A 260 -103.96 -11.25 76.35
N VAL A 261 -104.84 -12.12 76.87
CA VAL A 261 -105.56 -13.14 76.12
C VAL A 261 -107.03 -13.06 76.56
N GLU A 262 -107.93 -12.82 75.62
CA GLU A 262 -109.39 -12.69 75.86
C GLU A 262 -109.79 -11.66 76.95
N GLY A 263 -108.91 -10.68 77.20
CA GLY A 263 -109.08 -9.62 78.20
C GLY A 263 -108.31 -9.85 79.51
N GLU A 264 -107.91 -11.09 79.80
CA GLU A 264 -107.17 -11.43 81.02
C GLU A 264 -105.65 -11.33 80.84
N LYS A 265 -104.94 -10.92 81.90
CA LYS A 265 -103.46 -10.85 81.92
C LYS A 265 -102.85 -12.19 82.35
N GLN A 266 -102.51 -13.03 81.38
CA GLN A 266 -101.76 -14.27 81.61
C GLN A 266 -100.26 -13.99 81.68
N LEU A 267 -99.56 -14.63 82.61
CA LEU A 267 -98.11 -14.50 82.77
C LEU A 267 -97.35 -15.32 81.71
N ILE A 268 -96.48 -14.68 80.93
CA ILE A 268 -95.61 -15.34 79.95
C ILE A 268 -94.39 -15.94 80.64
N ARG A 269 -93.64 -15.09 81.37
CA ARG A 269 -92.39 -15.48 82.03
C ARG A 269 -92.07 -14.58 83.21
N LYS A 270 -91.40 -15.17 84.19
CA LYS A 270 -90.68 -14.46 85.24
C LYS A 270 -89.19 -14.50 84.92
N TYR A 271 -88.47 -13.39 85.08
CA TYR A 271 -87.02 -13.38 84.99
C TYR A 271 -86.40 -12.46 86.03
N CYS A 272 -85.20 -12.81 86.46
CA CYS A 272 -84.36 -11.90 87.22
C CYS A 272 -83.54 -11.04 86.23
N PRO A 273 -83.56 -9.70 86.34
CA PRO A 273 -82.80 -8.82 85.45
C PRO A 273 -81.29 -8.92 85.71
N ASN A 274 -80.88 -9.23 86.95
CA ASN A 274 -79.50 -9.51 87.30
C ASN A 274 -79.02 -10.77 86.56
N THR A 275 -78.26 -10.56 85.50
CA THR A 275 -77.74 -11.58 84.59
C THR A 275 -76.81 -12.59 85.27
N ILE A 276 -76.17 -12.21 86.37
CA ILE A 276 -75.18 -13.04 87.09
C ILE A 276 -75.85 -14.23 87.79
N CYS A 277 -77.11 -14.11 88.24
CA CYS A 277 -77.77 -15.22 88.94
C CYS A 277 -78.26 -16.35 87.99
N GLY A 278 -78.37 -16.07 86.69
CA GLY A 278 -78.79 -17.03 85.66
C GLY A 278 -80.26 -17.48 85.71
N TRP A 279 -81.11 -16.88 86.55
CA TRP A 279 -82.51 -17.33 86.72
C TRP A 279 -83.45 -16.77 85.64
N ARG A 280 -83.75 -17.61 84.63
CA ARG A 280 -84.63 -17.37 83.48
C ARG A 280 -85.31 -18.69 83.08
N SER A 281 -86.47 -18.66 82.39
CA SER A 281 -87.25 -19.86 82.07
C SER A 281 -87.22 -20.37 80.60
N ALA A 282 -86.64 -19.61 79.65
CA ALA A 282 -86.26 -19.97 78.25
C ALA A 282 -85.64 -18.69 77.60
N GLU A 283 -84.54 -18.65 76.83
CA GLU A 283 -83.95 -19.39 75.67
C GLU A 283 -84.24 -18.78 74.28
N ARG A 284 -83.17 -18.59 73.46
CA ARG A 284 -83.10 -17.95 72.11
C ARG A 284 -81.69 -18.12 71.46
N PRO A 285 -81.56 -18.06 70.11
CA PRO A 285 -80.33 -17.58 69.44
C PRO A 285 -80.52 -16.61 68.22
N LYS A 286 -79.41 -16.08 67.65
CA LYS A 286 -79.23 -15.18 66.46
C LYS A 286 -77.77 -15.25 65.93
N ILE A 287 -77.42 -14.74 64.71
CA ILE A 287 -76.02 -14.63 64.22
C ILE A 287 -75.66 -13.39 63.30
N LYS A 288 -74.71 -13.46 62.33
CA LYS A 288 -73.76 -12.39 61.87
C LYS A 288 -73.80 -12.02 60.35
N ILE A 289 -73.09 -10.95 59.91
CA ILE A 289 -73.10 -10.26 58.57
C ILE A 289 -71.64 -10.01 57.98
N MET A 290 -71.49 -9.47 56.75
CA MET A 290 -70.33 -9.30 55.80
C MET A 290 -69.11 -8.40 56.27
N MET A 291 -68.27 -7.63 55.51
CA MET A 291 -68.12 -7.22 54.06
C MET A 291 -66.70 -6.63 53.69
N ARG A 292 -66.28 -6.66 52.40
CA ARG A 292 -65.18 -5.90 51.67
C ARG A 292 -65.39 -6.12 50.13
N SER A 293 -65.03 -5.35 49.07
CA SER A 293 -64.16 -4.18 48.69
C SER A 293 -62.71 -4.41 48.17
N GLU A 294 -62.20 -3.50 47.32
CA GLU A 294 -61.07 -3.66 46.37
C GLU A 294 -59.80 -2.81 46.68
N MET A 295 -58.86 -2.68 45.71
CA MET A 295 -57.67 -1.79 45.65
C MET A 295 -57.35 -1.36 44.19
N PRO A 296 -56.76 -0.17 43.91
CA PRO A 296 -56.52 0.35 42.56
C PRO A 296 -55.05 0.53 42.11
N GLU A 297 -54.86 0.60 40.78
CA GLU A 297 -53.88 1.32 39.92
C GLU A 297 -52.38 1.44 40.29
N GLU A 298 -51.51 1.23 39.28
CA GLU A 298 -50.04 1.30 39.36
C GLU A 298 -49.46 2.49 38.56
N GLU A 299 -48.41 3.13 39.08
CA GLU A 299 -47.69 4.23 38.41
C GLU A 299 -46.64 3.72 37.40
N LYS A 300 -46.33 4.51 36.36
CA LYS A 300 -45.34 4.15 35.34
C LYS A 300 -43.91 4.17 35.88
N LEU A 301 -43.16 3.11 35.59
CA LEU A 301 -41.74 2.98 35.85
C LEU A 301 -40.93 3.47 34.64
N GLU A 302 -40.31 4.64 34.73
CA GLU A 302 -39.48 5.22 33.67
C GLU A 302 -37.97 5.03 33.95
N LEU A 303 -37.23 4.60 32.93
CA LEU A 303 -35.78 4.41 32.98
C LEU A 303 -35.03 5.75 32.90
N LYS A 304 -33.92 5.88 33.62
CA LYS A 304 -33.09 7.10 33.66
C LYS A 304 -31.61 6.82 33.50
N ILE A 305 -30.91 7.69 32.79
CA ILE A 305 -29.49 7.54 32.42
C ILE A 305 -28.74 8.79 32.89
N TYR A 306 -27.61 8.59 33.58
CA TYR A 306 -26.80 9.66 34.13
C TYR A 306 -25.35 9.58 33.64
N GLN A 307 -24.82 10.65 33.03
CA GLN A 307 -23.38 10.80 32.81
C GLN A 307 -22.68 11.18 34.11
N VAL A 308 -21.58 10.50 34.42
CA VAL A 308 -20.71 10.81 35.57
C VAL A 308 -19.62 11.79 35.15
N LYS A 309 -19.52 12.93 35.84
CA LYS A 309 -18.46 13.94 35.66
C LYS A 309 -17.86 14.33 37.02
N ARG A 310 -16.68 14.96 36.99
CA ARG A 310 -16.01 15.48 38.20
C ARG A 310 -16.81 16.50 39.01
N GLU A 311 -17.84 17.11 38.43
CA GLU A 311 -18.65 18.15 39.06
C GLU A 311 -20.04 17.64 39.49
N GLY A 312 -20.41 16.40 39.14
CA GLY A 312 -21.68 15.78 39.53
C GLY A 312 -22.21 14.75 38.54
N LEU A 313 -23.50 14.42 38.68
CA LEU A 313 -24.28 13.64 37.72
C LEU A 313 -25.10 14.59 36.84
N GLU A 314 -25.11 14.34 35.53
CA GLU A 314 -26.04 14.97 34.58
C GLU A 314 -26.95 13.90 33.97
N GLU A 315 -28.25 14.18 33.79
CA GLU A 315 -29.20 13.26 33.15
C GLU A 315 -29.07 13.38 31.61
N THR A 316 -28.89 12.25 30.91
CA THR A 316 -28.47 12.23 29.48
C THR A 316 -29.07 11.05 28.72
N ASP A 317 -29.77 11.29 27.61
CA ASP A 317 -30.54 10.26 26.90
C ASP A 317 -29.72 9.20 26.12
N ALA A 318 -28.39 9.33 26.05
CA ALA A 318 -27.52 8.45 25.27
C ALA A 318 -26.15 8.21 25.93
N ILE A 319 -25.51 7.09 25.59
CA ILE A 319 -24.16 6.69 26.04
C ILE A 319 -23.15 6.74 24.89
N ASN A 320 -21.86 6.98 25.18
CA ASN A 320 -20.80 7.04 24.17
C ASN A 320 -19.43 6.58 24.73
N THR A 321 -18.50 6.24 23.84
CA THR A 321 -17.26 5.54 24.19
C THR A 321 -16.31 6.28 25.15
N LYS A 322 -16.53 7.58 25.39
CA LYS A 322 -15.63 8.44 26.19
C LYS A 322 -16.18 8.76 27.58
N MET A 323 -17.37 8.29 27.94
CA MET A 323 -18.01 8.58 29.23
C MET A 323 -18.23 7.33 30.09
N VAL A 324 -18.46 7.58 31.37
CA VAL A 324 -19.03 6.60 32.31
C VAL A 324 -20.49 6.98 32.56
N ALA A 325 -21.38 5.99 32.51
CA ALA A 325 -22.81 6.17 32.72
C ALA A 325 -23.33 5.35 33.89
N ILE A 326 -24.35 5.87 34.59
CA ILE A 326 -25.15 5.13 35.56
C ILE A 326 -26.58 5.05 35.02
N ILE A 327 -27.08 3.84 34.79
CA ILE A 327 -28.41 3.60 34.23
C ILE A 327 -29.28 3.02 35.33
N SER A 328 -30.33 3.75 35.69
CA SER A 328 -31.31 3.42 36.72
C SER A 328 -32.53 2.81 36.03
N ASP A 329 -32.71 1.49 36.15
CA ASP A 329 -33.85 0.74 35.64
C ASP A 329 -34.77 0.31 36.81
N PRO A 330 -35.91 1.00 37.03
CA PRO A 330 -36.88 0.61 38.05
C PRO A 330 -37.70 -0.64 37.70
N GLY A 331 -37.80 -1.01 36.41
CA GLY A 331 -38.56 -2.17 35.95
C GLY A 331 -37.84 -3.49 36.26
N GLN A 332 -36.52 -3.51 36.09
CA GLN A 332 -35.67 -4.63 36.52
C GLN A 332 -35.20 -4.51 37.98
N ASN A 333 -35.31 -3.31 38.59
CA ASN A 333 -34.70 -2.95 39.87
C ASN A 333 -33.16 -3.15 39.87
N ILE A 334 -32.52 -2.69 38.79
CA ILE A 334 -31.06 -2.77 38.57
C ILE A 334 -30.51 -1.36 38.31
N ILE A 335 -29.33 -1.09 38.86
CA ILE A 335 -28.52 0.09 38.55
C ILE A 335 -27.25 -0.39 37.84
N TRP A 336 -27.15 -0.11 36.55
CA TRP A 336 -25.98 -0.45 35.74
C TRP A 336 -24.93 0.66 35.84
N ILE A 337 -23.66 0.29 36.02
CA ILE A 337 -22.51 1.18 35.84
C ILE A 337 -21.85 0.77 34.53
N TRP A 338 -22.07 1.56 33.47
CA TRP A 338 -21.53 1.31 32.14
C TRP A 338 -20.28 2.15 31.88
N LYS A 339 -19.25 1.56 31.27
CA LYS A 339 -17.94 2.19 31.06
C LYS A 339 -17.51 2.16 29.59
N GLY A 340 -17.49 3.34 28.97
CA GLY A 340 -16.91 3.53 27.64
C GLY A 340 -15.42 3.17 27.57
N LYS A 341 -14.99 2.66 26.43
CA LYS A 341 -13.65 2.13 26.15
C LYS A 341 -12.52 3.17 26.29
N ASP A 342 -12.82 4.42 25.95
CA ASP A 342 -11.93 5.58 26.05
C ASP A 342 -12.20 6.43 27.32
N SER A 343 -13.03 5.96 28.25
CA SER A 343 -13.50 6.75 29.40
C SER A 343 -12.46 6.96 30.51
N SER A 344 -12.70 7.97 31.34
CA SER A 344 -11.83 8.34 32.46
C SER A 344 -11.87 7.30 33.59
N ARG A 345 -10.71 6.71 33.90
CA ARG A 345 -10.54 5.79 35.05
C ARG A 345 -10.91 6.42 36.41
N PHE A 346 -10.93 7.75 36.50
CA PHE A 346 -11.35 8.47 37.71
C PHE A 346 -12.88 8.51 37.81
N GLU A 347 -13.58 8.89 36.74
CA GLU A 347 -15.05 8.91 36.70
C GLU A 347 -15.65 7.53 36.95
N TYR A 348 -14.99 6.44 36.54
CA TYR A 348 -15.42 5.07 36.85
C TYR A 348 -15.32 4.70 38.34
N ALA A 349 -14.36 5.29 39.06
CA ALA A 349 -14.28 5.11 40.52
C ALA A 349 -15.41 5.87 41.22
N ASP A 350 -15.64 7.12 40.82
CA ASP A 350 -16.69 7.98 41.38
C ASP A 350 -18.11 7.45 41.10
N ALA A 351 -18.33 6.86 39.92
CA ALA A 351 -19.58 6.22 39.51
C ALA A 351 -20.07 5.15 40.50
N THR A 352 -19.15 4.43 41.14
CA THR A 352 -19.51 3.40 42.15
C THR A 352 -20.11 4.01 43.42
N ASN A 353 -19.63 5.20 43.81
CA ASN A 353 -20.15 5.91 44.99
C ASN A 353 -21.54 6.50 44.70
N GLU A 354 -21.71 7.10 43.52
CA GLU A 354 -22.99 7.71 43.12
C GLU A 354 -24.07 6.67 42.80
N ALA A 355 -23.74 5.53 42.17
CA ALA A 355 -24.69 4.42 42.01
C ALA A 355 -25.16 3.87 43.38
N THR A 356 -24.24 3.80 44.35
CA THR A 356 -24.54 3.41 45.75
C THR A 356 -25.43 4.44 46.47
N LYS A 357 -25.42 5.71 46.03
CA LYS A 357 -26.29 6.78 46.54
C LYS A 357 -27.69 6.71 45.92
N ILE A 358 -27.78 6.55 44.60
CA ILE A 358 -29.06 6.30 43.88
C ILE A 358 -29.81 5.08 44.46
N LYS A 359 -29.09 4.00 44.80
CA LYS A 359 -29.66 2.81 45.50
C LYS A 359 -30.27 3.09 46.88
N ARG A 360 -29.86 4.16 47.55
CA ARG A 360 -30.42 4.56 48.87
C ARG A 360 -31.56 5.56 48.73
N GLU A 361 -31.49 6.44 47.73
CA GLU A 361 -32.37 7.59 47.58
C GLU A 361 -33.55 7.35 46.62
N LYS A 362 -33.40 6.49 45.61
CA LYS A 362 -34.39 6.28 44.53
C LYS A 362 -34.80 4.82 44.33
N LEU A 363 -33.87 3.87 44.40
CA LEU A 363 -34.12 2.46 44.08
C LEU A 363 -33.68 1.52 45.21
N PHE A 364 -34.56 1.35 46.20
CA PHE A 364 -34.27 0.57 47.41
C PHE A 364 -34.03 -0.91 47.08
N GLN A 365 -32.95 -1.48 47.65
CA GLN A 365 -32.46 -2.84 47.44
C GLN A 365 -31.91 -3.20 46.03
N ALA A 366 -32.06 -2.35 45.00
CA ALA A 366 -31.64 -2.62 43.62
C ALA A 366 -30.28 -3.30 43.43
N HIS A 367 -30.13 -4.20 42.44
CA HIS A 367 -28.81 -4.74 42.11
C HIS A 367 -27.89 -3.62 41.57
N ILE A 368 -26.57 -3.72 41.77
CA ILE A 368 -25.60 -2.82 41.13
C ILE A 368 -24.67 -3.69 40.30
N GLU A 369 -24.75 -3.54 38.99
CA GLU A 369 -24.01 -4.34 38.01
C GLU A 369 -23.02 -3.45 37.24
N ARG A 370 -21.94 -4.04 36.72
CA ARG A 370 -20.86 -3.32 36.04
C ARG A 370 -20.65 -3.90 34.66
N VAL A 371 -20.66 -3.04 33.65
CA VAL A 371 -20.56 -3.38 32.23
C VAL A 371 -19.48 -2.50 31.60
N ASP A 372 -18.54 -3.12 30.89
CA ASP A 372 -17.58 -2.44 30.03
C ASP A 372 -18.09 -2.49 28.59
N GLU A 373 -17.79 -1.45 27.79
CA GLU A 373 -18.22 -1.34 26.38
C GLU A 373 -17.85 -2.57 25.53
N GLY A 374 -18.87 -3.30 25.07
CA GLY A 374 -18.74 -4.53 24.28
C GLY A 374 -18.94 -5.83 25.09
N GLU A 375 -19.22 -5.73 26.40
CA GLU A 375 -19.56 -6.85 27.28
C GLU A 375 -20.99 -6.70 27.87
N GLU A 376 -21.90 -6.03 27.15
CA GLU A 376 -23.30 -5.84 27.55
C GLU A 376 -24.08 -7.18 27.61
N PRO A 377 -24.76 -7.50 28.74
CA PRO A 377 -25.62 -8.70 28.84
C PRO A 377 -26.95 -8.53 28.09
N GLU A 378 -27.63 -9.65 27.80
CA GLU A 378 -28.87 -9.70 26.99
C GLU A 378 -30.04 -8.87 27.55
N ASN A 379 -30.03 -8.52 28.83
CA ASN A 379 -31.03 -7.67 29.50
C ASN A 379 -30.59 -6.20 29.69
N PHE A 380 -29.46 -5.79 29.10
CA PHE A 380 -28.96 -4.42 29.19
C PHE A 380 -29.89 -3.46 28.42
N PRO A 381 -30.39 -2.39 29.05
CA PRO A 381 -31.54 -1.65 28.53
C PRO A 381 -31.22 -0.59 27.45
N ILE A 382 -30.00 -0.55 26.91
CA ILE A 382 -29.58 0.45 25.91
C ILE A 382 -28.81 -0.21 24.77
N SER A 383 -29.29 -0.03 23.54
CA SER A 383 -28.50 -0.30 22.32
C SER A 383 -27.52 0.84 22.07
N ILE A 384 -26.21 0.56 22.04
CA ILE A 384 -25.18 1.52 21.63
C ILE A 384 -25.34 1.84 20.14
N SER A 385 -25.15 3.12 19.79
CA SER A 385 -25.29 3.68 18.43
C SER A 385 -23.99 4.28 17.90
#